data_AF-A0A821IAB5-F1
#
_entry.id   AF-A0A821IAB5-F1
#
_cell.length_a   1.000
_cell.length_b   1.000
_cell.length_c   1.000
_cell.angle_alpha   90.00
_cell.angle_beta   90.00
_cell.angle_gamma   90.00
#
_symmetry.space_group_name_H-M   'P 1'
#
loop_
_entity.id
_entity.type
_entity.pdbx_description
1 polymer ?
#
loop_
_entity_poly.entity_id
_entity_poly.type
_entity_poly.pdbx_seq_one_letter_code
_entity_poly.pdbx_strand_id
1 'polypeptide(L)'
;IHAYNTVRSFYRNQRFSNDVYPYIERGLHLSITGFTSSIWMIRNSATLLLSTIVQRIFGPSKTKDGEDNLSKKNSMTSREFFNKYPSLFHLFYQQLQQTTSTRSSIESLSSSCLFAILLILRRLYPSPLDGIDCSLTLDKLLPFVIK
;
A
#
# COMPACT_ATOMS: atom_id res chain seq x y z
N ILE A 1 -11.76 16.06 -2.59
CA ILE A 1 -10.41 16.68 -2.46
C ILE A 1 -10.14 17.10 -1.02
N HIS A 2 -10.92 18.02 -0.44
CA HIS A 2 -10.70 18.54 0.92
C HIS A 2 -10.66 17.45 2.00
N ALA A 3 -11.59 16.49 1.98
CA ALA A 3 -11.58 15.37 2.93
C ALA A 3 -10.26 14.56 2.91
N TYR A 4 -9.75 14.20 1.73
CA TYR A 4 -8.48 13.49 1.58
C TYR A 4 -7.30 14.29 2.15
N ASN A 5 -7.27 15.59 1.90
CA ASN A 5 -6.21 16.47 2.39
C ASN A 5 -6.27 16.68 3.91
N THR A 6 -7.48 16.75 4.49
CA THR A 6 -7.68 16.81 5.94
C THR A 6 -7.22 15.51 6.59
N VAL A 7 -7.63 14.35 6.06
CA VAL A 7 -7.17 13.04 6.55
C VAL A 7 -5.64 12.94 6.44
N ARG A 8 -5.07 13.37 5.31
CA ARG A 8 -3.62 13.42 5.11
C ARG A 8 -2.91 14.29 6.15
N SER A 9 -3.47 15.43 6.54
CA SER A 9 -2.83 16.33 7.50
C SER A 9 -2.64 15.67 8.86
N PHE A 10 -3.60 14.82 9.30
CA PHE A 10 -3.48 14.00 10.50
C PHE A 10 -2.34 12.98 10.38
N TYR A 11 -2.27 12.24 9.28
CA TYR A 11 -1.18 11.28 9.05
C TYR A 11 0.19 11.93 8.83
N ARG A 12 0.25 13.21 8.45
CA ARG A 12 1.51 13.93 8.29
C ARG A 12 2.04 14.48 9.60
N ASN A 13 1.16 14.91 10.50
CA ASN A 13 1.55 15.56 11.73
C ASN A 13 2.10 14.53 12.73
N GLN A 14 3.34 14.71 13.18
CA GLN A 14 4.00 13.80 14.13
C GLN A 14 3.31 13.77 15.51
N ARG A 15 2.63 14.84 15.91
CA ARG A 15 1.92 14.89 17.20
C ARG A 15 0.78 13.86 17.29
N PHE A 16 0.15 13.53 16.16
CA PHE A 16 -0.92 12.55 16.10
C PHE A 16 -0.44 11.13 15.75
N SER A 17 0.87 10.84 15.80
CA SER A 17 1.40 9.56 15.32
C SER A 17 0.76 8.35 16.00
N ASN A 18 0.54 8.42 17.32
CA ASN A 18 -0.11 7.35 18.07
C ASN A 18 -1.64 7.33 17.82
N ASP A 19 -2.25 8.51 17.68
CA ASP A 19 -3.71 8.63 17.51
C ASP A 19 -4.18 8.12 16.14
N VAL A 20 -3.38 8.31 15.08
CA VAL A 20 -3.72 7.86 13.72
C VAL A 20 -3.36 6.40 13.47
N TYR A 21 -2.54 5.79 14.33
CA TYR A 21 -2.01 4.45 14.13
C TYR A 21 -3.13 3.38 14.00
N PRO A 22 -4.19 3.37 14.83
CA PRO A 22 -5.32 2.45 14.66
C PRO A 22 -6.09 2.62 13.36
N TYR A 23 -5.93 3.77 12.69
CA TYR A 23 -6.65 4.12 11.48
C TYR A 23 -5.85 3.86 10.20
N ILE A 24 -4.62 3.32 10.29
CA ILE A 24 -3.77 3.12 9.10
C ILE A 24 -4.46 2.27 8.04
N GLU A 25 -5.11 1.16 8.41
CA GLU A 25 -5.83 0.31 7.46
C GLU A 25 -6.93 1.06 6.73
N ARG A 26 -7.73 1.84 7.47
CA ARG A 26 -8.82 2.66 6.91
C ARG A 26 -8.28 3.74 5.98
N GLY A 27 -7.17 4.37 6.34
CA GLY A 27 -6.49 5.37 5.51
C GLY A 27 -5.98 4.78 4.19
N LEU A 28 -5.40 3.58 4.23
CA LEU A 28 -4.96 2.87 3.03
C LEU A 28 -6.15 2.46 2.15
N HIS A 29 -7.22 1.92 2.74
CA HIS A 29 -8.45 1.62 2.01
C HIS A 29 -9.01 2.88 1.32
N LEU A 30 -9.13 3.99 2.04
CA LEU A 30 -9.59 5.27 1.49
C LEU A 30 -8.70 5.74 0.33
N SER A 31 -7.39 5.56 0.45
CA SER A 31 -6.44 5.93 -0.61
C SER A 31 -6.64 5.06 -1.85
N ILE A 32 -6.77 3.74 -1.68
CA ILE A 32 -6.93 2.81 -2.79
C ILE A 32 -8.28 3.02 -3.50
N THR A 33 -9.37 3.21 -2.75
CA THR A 33 -10.67 3.59 -3.33
C THR A 33 -10.61 4.93 -4.06
N GLY A 34 -9.75 5.86 -3.63
CA GLY A 34 -9.59 7.14 -4.31
C GLY A 34 -9.00 7.03 -5.72
N PHE A 35 -8.23 5.98 -6.01
CA PHE A 35 -7.64 5.74 -7.33
C PHE A 35 -8.68 5.32 -8.38
N THR A 36 -9.81 4.75 -7.97
CA THR A 36 -10.90 4.38 -8.88
C THR A 36 -11.80 5.56 -9.26
N SER A 37 -11.55 6.75 -8.71
CA SER A 37 -12.33 7.94 -9.05
C SER A 37 -12.07 8.41 -10.48
N SER A 38 -13.13 8.72 -11.22
CA SER A 38 -13.05 9.37 -12.53
C SER A 38 -12.46 10.79 -12.46
N ILE A 39 -12.51 11.44 -11.29
CA ILE A 39 -12.02 12.80 -11.08
C ILE A 39 -10.51 12.78 -10.78
N TRP A 40 -9.71 13.37 -11.68
CA TRP A 40 -8.25 13.42 -11.57
C TRP A 40 -7.75 14.00 -10.25
N MET A 41 -8.39 15.07 -9.76
CA MET A 41 -8.01 15.71 -8.50
C MET A 41 -8.19 14.80 -7.28
N ILE A 42 -9.18 13.91 -7.31
CA ILE A 42 -9.38 12.91 -6.25
C ILE A 42 -8.26 11.88 -6.31
N ARG A 43 -7.93 11.37 -7.50
CA ARG A 43 -6.81 10.43 -7.68
C ARG A 43 -5.49 11.01 -7.17
N ASN A 44 -5.16 12.26 -7.52
CA ASN A 44 -3.96 12.94 -7.02
C ASN A 44 -3.98 13.08 -5.48
N SER A 45 -5.11 13.49 -4.91
CA SER A 45 -5.26 13.59 -3.45
C SER A 45 -5.09 12.23 -2.76
N ALA A 46 -5.55 11.16 -3.40
CA ALA A 46 -5.37 9.78 -2.94
C ALA A 46 -3.91 9.32 -3.02
N THR A 47 -3.18 9.65 -4.10
CA THR A 47 -1.73 9.40 -4.22
C THR A 47 -0.96 10.05 -3.08
N LEU A 48 -1.30 11.29 -2.77
CA LEU A 48 -0.69 12.08 -1.71
C LEU A 48 -0.98 11.51 -0.31
N LEU A 49 -2.22 11.03 -0.09
CA LEU A 49 -2.59 10.35 1.15
C LEU A 49 -1.83 9.02 1.29
N LEU A 50 -1.81 8.18 0.24
CA LEU A 50 -1.06 6.92 0.19
C LEU A 50 0.41 7.16 0.55
N SER A 51 1.07 8.10 -0.12
CA SER A 51 2.48 8.41 0.10
C SER A 51 2.75 8.79 1.57
N THR A 52 1.85 9.55 2.17
CA THR A 52 1.97 9.97 3.57
C THR A 52 1.82 8.79 4.53
N ILE A 53 0.86 7.89 4.29
CA ILE A 53 0.66 6.69 5.10
C ILE A 53 1.82 5.71 4.92
N VAL A 54 2.31 5.51 3.70
CA VAL A 54 3.48 4.66 3.43
C VAL A 54 4.72 5.19 4.17
N GLN A 55 4.96 6.50 4.16
CA GLN A 55 6.04 7.10 4.95
C GLN A 55 5.81 6.94 6.46
N ARG A 56 4.57 6.87 6.93
CA ARG A 56 4.26 6.60 8.34
C ARG A 56 4.58 5.16 8.73
N ILE A 57 4.25 4.20 7.87
CA ILE A 57 4.46 2.77 8.13
C ILE A 57 5.95 2.40 8.05
N PHE A 58 6.62 2.87 7.01
CA PHE A 58 7.97 2.42 6.62
C PHE A 58 9.05 3.47 6.85
N GLY A 59 8.70 4.66 7.35
CA GLY A 59 9.61 5.79 7.43
C GLY A 59 9.87 6.48 6.07
N PRO A 60 10.53 7.66 6.11
CA PRO A 60 10.90 8.39 4.92
C PRO A 60 11.93 7.63 4.09
N SER A 61 11.72 7.56 2.78
CA SER A 61 12.71 7.01 1.85
C SER A 61 13.93 7.94 1.82
N LYS A 62 15.09 7.47 2.31
CA LYS A 62 16.36 8.18 2.12
C LYS A 62 16.99 7.70 0.81
N THR A 63 16.33 7.96 -0.31
CA THR A 63 16.87 7.66 -1.64
C THR A 63 17.43 8.94 -2.24
N LYS A 64 18.67 9.28 -1.86
CA LYS A 64 19.52 10.17 -2.66
C LYS A 64 20.29 9.39 -3.73
N ASP A 65 20.47 8.08 -3.55
CA ASP A 65 21.32 7.26 -4.41
C ASP A 65 20.57 6.01 -4.89
N GLY A 66 20.08 6.06 -6.14
CA GLY A 66 19.62 4.90 -6.90
C GLY A 66 18.33 4.24 -6.40
N GLU A 67 17.50 3.78 -7.34
CA GLU A 67 16.25 3.10 -7.01
C GLU A 67 16.45 1.78 -6.25
N ASP A 68 17.65 1.19 -6.22
CA ASP A 68 17.86 -0.19 -5.76
C ASP A 68 18.22 -0.37 -4.28
N ASN A 69 18.44 0.70 -3.51
CA ASN A 69 18.79 0.60 -2.10
C ASN A 69 17.62 0.96 -1.16
N LEU A 70 16.54 0.18 -1.20
CA LEU A 70 15.59 0.13 -0.08
C LEU A 70 16.33 -0.40 1.14
N SER A 71 16.83 0.52 1.98
CA SER A 71 17.46 0.17 3.25
C SER A 71 16.55 -0.79 4.02
N LYS A 72 17.10 -1.88 4.56
CA LYS A 72 16.38 -2.79 5.49
C LYS A 72 15.67 -2.05 6.63
N LYS A 73 16.08 -0.81 6.93
CA LYS A 73 15.46 0.07 7.94
C LYS A 73 14.08 0.62 7.53
N ASN A 74 13.75 0.60 6.24
CA ASN A 74 12.51 1.14 5.66
C ASN A 74 11.64 0.03 5.04
N SER A 75 11.87 -1.21 5.42
CA SER A 75 11.14 -2.39 5.01
C SER A 75 10.82 -3.25 6.23
N MET A 76 9.82 -4.11 6.12
CA MET A 76 9.46 -5.08 7.17
C MET A 76 9.03 -6.39 6.53
N THR A 77 8.92 -7.45 7.32
CA THR A 77 8.42 -8.71 6.79
C THR A 77 6.95 -8.57 6.37
N SER A 78 6.55 -9.30 5.32
CA SER A 78 5.14 -9.51 4.94
C SER A 78 4.28 -9.86 6.16
N ARG A 79 4.78 -10.78 6.99
CA ARG A 79 4.13 -11.25 8.22
C ARG A 79 3.91 -10.15 9.25
N GLU A 80 4.92 -9.34 9.55
CA GLU A 80 4.76 -8.19 10.47
C GLU A 80 3.73 -7.20 9.95
N PHE A 81 3.75 -6.91 8.65
CA PHE A 81 2.83 -5.98 8.02
C PHE A 81 1.38 -6.49 8.11
N PHE A 82 1.11 -7.73 7.71
CA PHE A 82 -0.25 -8.28 7.71
C PHE A 82 -0.74 -8.69 9.11
N ASN A 83 0.14 -8.97 10.07
CA ASN A 83 -0.27 -9.13 11.47
C ASN A 83 -0.72 -7.79 12.07
N LYS A 84 -0.03 -6.71 11.71
CA LYS A 84 -0.38 -5.35 12.15
C LYS A 84 -1.61 -4.81 11.43
N TYR A 85 -1.78 -5.21 10.17
CA TYR A 85 -2.83 -4.74 9.27
C TYR A 85 -3.51 -5.91 8.53
N PRO A 86 -4.29 -6.75 9.24
CA PRO A 86 -4.86 -7.97 8.68
C PRO A 86 -5.88 -7.74 7.56
N SER A 87 -6.63 -6.64 7.56
CA SER A 87 -7.65 -6.38 6.54
C SER A 87 -7.03 -6.07 5.18
N LEU A 88 -5.77 -5.59 5.16
CA LEU A 88 -5.09 -5.20 3.93
C LEU A 88 -4.73 -6.37 3.03
N PHE A 89 -4.53 -7.57 3.59
CA PHE A 89 -4.25 -8.75 2.77
C PHE A 89 -5.40 -9.07 1.82
N HIS A 90 -6.63 -9.11 2.35
CA HIS A 90 -7.83 -9.35 1.55
C HIS A 90 -8.03 -8.25 0.50
N LEU A 91 -7.82 -6.99 0.89
CA LEU A 91 -7.90 -5.85 -0.02
C LEU A 91 -6.90 -6.00 -1.18
N PHE A 92 -5.63 -6.26 -0.89
CA PHE A 92 -4.59 -6.41 -1.92
C PHE A 92 -4.92 -7.58 -2.85
N TYR A 93 -5.33 -8.71 -2.29
CA TYR A 93 -5.72 -9.89 -3.06
C TYR A 93 -6.88 -9.60 -4.01
N GLN A 94 -7.96 -8.99 -3.53
CA GLN A 94 -9.13 -8.64 -4.36
C GLN A 94 -8.76 -7.68 -5.50
N GLN A 95 -8.00 -6.64 -5.20
CA GLN A 95 -7.59 -5.66 -6.21
C GLN A 95 -6.66 -6.25 -7.27
N LEU A 96 -5.72 -7.11 -6.86
CA LEU A 96 -4.82 -7.83 -7.78
C LEU A 96 -5.58 -8.83 -8.67
N GLN A 97 -6.54 -9.56 -8.09
CA GLN A 97 -7.40 -10.49 -8.82
C GLN A 97 -8.25 -9.75 -9.87
N GLN A 98 -8.93 -8.67 -9.48
CA GLN A 98 -9.76 -7.85 -10.39
C GLN A 98 -8.94 -7.29 -11.56
N THR A 99 -7.74 -6.79 -11.27
CA THR A 99 -6.84 -6.23 -12.29
C THR A 99 -6.33 -7.30 -13.26
N THR A 100 -6.11 -8.53 -12.78
CA THR A 100 -5.59 -9.63 -13.61
C THR A 100 -6.68 -10.30 -14.45
N SER A 101 -7.92 -10.39 -13.94
CA SER A 101 -9.07 -10.94 -14.65
C SER A 101 -9.57 -10.01 -15.76
N THR A 102 -9.46 -8.70 -15.58
CA THR A 102 -9.87 -7.69 -16.58
C THR A 102 -8.71 -7.43 -17.56
N ARG A 103 -8.35 -8.48 -18.32
CA ARG A 103 -7.15 -8.49 -19.20
C ARG A 103 -7.35 -7.76 -20.54
N SER A 104 -8.57 -7.29 -20.80
CA SER A 104 -8.95 -6.54 -21.99
C SER A 104 -9.01 -5.06 -21.65
N SER A 105 -7.98 -4.32 -22.05
CA SER A 105 -7.77 -2.88 -21.83
C SER A 105 -7.26 -2.57 -20.42
N ILE A 106 -6.00 -2.13 -20.34
CA ILE A 106 -5.47 -1.45 -19.15
C ILE A 106 -6.26 -0.15 -19.01
N GLU A 107 -7.43 -0.20 -18.39
CA GLU A 107 -8.13 1.00 -17.96
C GLU A 107 -7.19 1.72 -16.98
N SER A 108 -6.85 2.97 -17.30
CA SER A 108 -5.90 3.81 -16.55
C SER A 108 -6.19 3.94 -15.04
N LEU A 109 -7.39 3.57 -14.59
CA LEU A 109 -7.80 3.56 -13.19
C LEU A 109 -7.32 2.29 -12.47
N SER A 110 -7.40 1.12 -13.11
CA SER A 110 -6.93 -0.16 -12.55
C SER A 110 -5.41 -0.20 -12.42
N SER A 111 -4.67 0.48 -13.30
CA SER A 111 -3.22 0.60 -13.21
C SER A 111 -2.75 1.44 -12.02
N SER A 112 -3.53 2.44 -11.60
CA SER A 112 -3.19 3.30 -10.45
C SER A 112 -3.29 2.55 -9.12
N CYS A 113 -4.35 1.73 -8.96
CA CYS A 113 -4.50 0.84 -7.80
C CYS A 113 -3.38 -0.20 -7.74
N LEU A 114 -3.08 -0.85 -8.87
CA LEU A 114 -2.01 -1.83 -8.97
C LEU A 114 -0.66 -1.22 -8.58
N PHE A 115 -0.31 -0.06 -9.13
CA PHE A 115 0.92 0.65 -8.79
C PHE A 115 1.05 0.93 -7.30
N ALA A 116 -0.04 1.38 -6.66
CA ALA A 116 -0.06 1.64 -5.22
C ALA A 116 0.21 0.38 -4.38
N ILE A 117 -0.42 -0.74 -4.75
CA ILE A 117 -0.22 -2.02 -4.07
C ILE A 117 1.21 -2.50 -4.26
N LEU A 118 1.73 -2.48 -5.49
CA LEU A 118 3.10 -2.88 -5.79
C LEU A 118 4.13 -2.02 -5.05
N LEU A 119 3.88 -0.72 -4.89
CA LEU A 119 4.76 0.19 -4.14
C LEU A 119 4.86 -0.18 -2.65
N ILE A 120 3.76 -0.68 -2.07
CA ILE A 120 3.76 -1.22 -0.70
C ILE A 120 4.46 -2.57 -0.66
N LEU A 121 4.10 -3.49 -1.56
CA LEU A 121 4.67 -4.85 -1.61
C LEU A 121 6.19 -4.82 -1.82
N ARG A 122 6.71 -3.87 -2.60
CA ARG A 122 8.16 -3.67 -2.79
C ARG A 122 8.92 -3.41 -1.49
N ARG A 123 8.25 -2.89 -0.45
CA ARG A 123 8.83 -2.66 0.88
C ARG A 123 8.65 -3.83 1.83
N LEU A 124 8.03 -4.91 1.39
CA LEU A 124 7.86 -6.14 2.14
C LEU A 124 8.86 -7.19 1.63
N TYR A 125 9.46 -7.92 2.57
CA TYR A 125 10.26 -9.11 2.25
C TYR A 125 9.67 -10.35 2.92
N PRO A 126 9.85 -11.54 2.35
CA PRO A 126 9.31 -12.77 2.95
C PRO A 126 9.89 -13.01 4.33
N SER A 127 9.07 -13.49 5.26
CA SER A 127 9.55 -13.93 6.57
C SER A 127 10.25 -15.29 6.41
N PRO A 128 11.35 -15.56 7.12
CA PRO A 128 11.97 -16.90 7.15
C PRO A 128 11.02 -18.00 7.64
N LEU A 129 9.91 -17.62 8.29
CA LEU A 129 8.90 -18.50 8.87
C LEU A 129 7.67 -18.70 7.98
N ASP A 130 7.62 -18.09 6.79
CA ASP A 130 6.44 -18.11 5.91
C ASP A 130 6.08 -19.52 5.39
N GLY A 131 6.99 -20.50 5.48
CA GLY A 131 6.74 -21.91 5.13
C GLY A 131 6.03 -22.76 6.19
N ILE A 132 5.70 -22.18 7.35
CA ILE A 132 5.09 -22.89 8.49
C ILE A 132 3.77 -22.17 8.82
N ASP A 133 2.66 -22.70 8.30
CA ASP A 133 1.29 -22.43 8.75
C ASP A 133 0.70 -21.01 8.60
N CYS A 134 1.08 -20.21 7.59
CA CYS A 134 0.49 -18.87 7.43
C CYS A 134 -0.42 -18.74 6.20
N SER A 135 -1.71 -18.45 6.44
CA SER A 135 -2.70 -18.13 5.40
C SER A 135 -2.46 -16.79 4.70
N LEU A 136 -1.55 -15.96 5.22
CA LEU A 136 -1.21 -14.59 4.80
C LEU A 136 0.16 -14.50 4.10
N THR A 137 0.54 -15.54 3.34
CA THR A 137 1.83 -15.64 2.66
C THR A 137 1.90 -14.75 1.41
N LEU A 138 3.06 -14.11 1.22
CA LEU A 138 3.37 -13.33 0.00
C LEU A 138 3.29 -14.21 -1.26
N ASP A 139 3.51 -15.52 -1.12
CA ASP A 139 3.41 -16.51 -2.19
C ASP A 139 2.04 -16.51 -2.89
N LYS A 140 0.96 -16.19 -2.16
CA LYS A 140 -0.39 -16.09 -2.75
C LYS A 140 -0.54 -14.87 -3.67
N LEU A 141 0.34 -13.88 -3.53
CA LEU A 141 0.34 -12.67 -4.35
C LEU A 141 1.32 -12.76 -5.53
N LEU A 142 2.32 -13.65 -5.47
CA LEU A 142 3.33 -13.82 -6.54
C LEU A 142 2.76 -14.09 -7.94
N PRO A 143 1.69 -14.89 -8.12
CA PRO A 143 1.11 -15.14 -9.45
C PRO A 143 0.63 -13.88 -10.17
N PHE A 144 0.40 -12.79 -9.44
CA PHE A 144 -0.08 -11.51 -9.97
C PHE A 144 1.06 -10.51 -10.25
N VAL A 145 2.29 -10.79 -9.79
CA VAL A 145 3.44 -9.87 -9.87
C VAL A 145 4.47 -10.32 -10.92
N ILE A 146 4.67 -11.64 -11.11
CA ILE A 146 5.71 -12.21 -11.99
C ILE A 146 5.16 -12.55 -13.37
N LYS A 147 4.73 -11.56 -14.17
CA LYS A 147 4.34 -11.77 -15.57
C LYS A 147 5.13 -10.91 -16.53
#